data_AF-A0A7W0MA15-F1
#
_entry.id   AF-A0A7W0MA15-F1
#
_cell.length_a   1.000
_cell.length_b   1.000
_cell.length_c   1.000
_cell.angle_alpha   90.00
_cell.angle_beta   90.00
_cell.angle_gamma   90.00
#
_symmetry.space_group_name_H-M   'P 1'
#
loop_
_entity.id
_entity.type
_entity.pdbx_description
1 polymer ?
#
loop_
_entity_poly.entity_id
_entity_poly.type
_entity_poly.pdbx_seq_one_letter_code
_entity_poly.pdbx_strand_id
1 'polypeptide(L)'
;VPGVGEPNVDIEAIPDPHGLEDIDYAILKGSFAVAENAAVWLDLRETKHRVICVLAQHLAVVVPASEIVATMHEAYARLTQAPVADAPGSSGPPLFLTQPGYGLFLSGPSKTADIEQSLVIGAHGARSLTVFLVEA
;
A
#
# COMPACT_ATOMS: atom_id res chain seq x y z
N VAL A 1 -11.15 -3.64 -3.96
CA VAL A 1 -10.36 -4.57 -4.81
C VAL A 1 -11.33 -5.42 -5.61
N PRO A 2 -11.23 -5.51 -6.95
CA PRO A 2 -12.15 -6.33 -7.76
C PRO A 2 -12.18 -7.79 -7.29
N GLY A 3 -13.36 -8.40 -7.22
CA GLY A 3 -13.53 -9.81 -6.87
C GLY A 3 -13.50 -10.15 -5.37
N VAL A 4 -13.31 -9.17 -4.48
CA VAL A 4 -13.21 -9.39 -3.03
C VAL A 4 -14.55 -9.17 -2.28
N GLY A 5 -15.64 -8.92 -3.02
CA GLY A 5 -16.96 -8.63 -2.47
C GLY A 5 -17.24 -7.14 -2.29
N GLU A 6 -18.35 -6.82 -1.62
CA GLU A 6 -18.78 -5.44 -1.37
C GLU A 6 -18.25 -4.94 -0.01
N PRO A 7 -17.70 -3.71 0.07
CA PRO A 7 -17.29 -3.12 1.33
C PRO A 7 -18.50 -2.74 2.17
N ASN A 8 -18.40 -2.94 3.49
CA ASN A 8 -19.41 -2.49 4.45
C ASN A 8 -19.22 -1.04 4.92
N VAL A 9 -18.08 -0.42 4.58
CA VAL A 9 -17.75 0.96 4.90
C VAL A 9 -17.42 1.72 3.62
N ASP A 10 -18.10 2.85 3.42
CA ASP A 10 -17.77 3.79 2.35
C ASP A 10 -16.80 4.86 2.86
N ILE A 11 -15.52 4.72 2.49
CA ILE A 11 -14.45 5.64 2.86
C ILE A 11 -14.67 7.03 2.27
N GLU A 12 -15.30 7.13 1.10
CA GLU A 12 -15.54 8.40 0.41
C GLU A 12 -16.61 9.24 1.11
N ALA A 13 -17.52 8.60 1.84
CA ALA A 13 -18.55 9.27 2.65
C ALA A 13 -18.01 9.85 3.96
N ILE A 14 -16.83 9.41 4.44
CA ILE A 14 -16.25 9.83 5.72
C ILE A 14 -15.49 11.14 5.51
N PRO A 15 -15.87 12.27 6.16
CA PRO A 15 -15.19 13.55 5.98
C PRO A 15 -13.87 13.64 6.76
N ASP A 16 -13.82 13.03 7.94
CA ASP A 16 -12.71 13.15 8.89
C ASP A 16 -11.99 11.79 9.05
N PRO A 17 -10.64 11.72 8.95
CA PRO A 17 -9.88 10.48 9.07
C PRO A 17 -10.05 9.76 10.42
N HIS A 18 -10.37 10.47 11.51
CA HIS A 18 -10.65 9.86 12.81
C HIS A 18 -11.89 8.97 12.77
N GLY A 19 -12.81 9.18 11.83
CA GLY A 19 -13.96 8.27 11.62
C GLY A 19 -13.58 6.86 11.16
N LEU A 20 -12.29 6.59 10.91
CA LEU A 20 -11.77 5.27 10.57
C LEU A 20 -11.14 4.53 11.77
N GLU A 21 -11.25 5.08 12.99
CA GLU A 21 -10.63 4.49 14.18
C GLU A 21 -11.15 3.09 14.53
N ASP A 22 -12.43 2.84 14.27
CA ASP A 22 -13.08 1.55 14.55
C ASP A 22 -12.94 0.53 13.40
N ILE A 23 -12.09 0.81 12.41
CA ILE A 23 -11.87 -0.14 11.30
C ILE A 23 -11.02 -1.32 11.76
N ASP A 24 -11.67 -2.46 11.92
CA ASP A 24 -10.98 -3.70 12.27
C ASP A 24 -10.18 -4.27 11.09
N TYR A 25 -10.75 -4.29 9.89
CA TYR A 25 -10.16 -4.97 8.73
C TYR A 25 -10.26 -4.12 7.47
N ALA A 26 -9.14 -3.95 6.77
CA ALA A 26 -9.12 -3.28 5.47
C ALA A 26 -8.45 -4.15 4.39
N ILE A 27 -9.02 -4.11 3.19
CA ILE A 27 -8.54 -4.85 2.02
C ILE A 27 -8.03 -3.83 1.01
N LEU A 28 -6.73 -3.84 0.79
CA LEU A 28 -6.05 -2.89 -0.09
C LEU A 28 -5.53 -3.59 -1.35
N LYS A 29 -5.48 -2.83 -2.45
CA LYS A 29 -4.80 -3.26 -3.66
C LYS A 29 -3.32 -2.93 -3.53
N GLY A 30 -2.46 -3.93 -3.65
CA GLY A 30 -1.03 -3.71 -3.87
C GLY A 30 -0.73 -3.64 -5.36
N SER A 31 0.07 -2.67 -5.76
CA SER A 31 0.41 -2.46 -7.17
C SER A 31 1.47 -3.46 -7.64
N PHE A 32 2.51 -3.68 -6.82
CA PHE A 32 3.55 -4.68 -7.03
C PHE A 32 4.22 -5.01 -5.69
N ALA A 33 4.95 -6.12 -5.61
CA ALA A 33 5.70 -6.51 -4.41
C ALA A 33 7.20 -6.68 -4.69
N VAL A 34 8.01 -6.55 -3.66
CA VAL A 34 9.47 -6.66 -3.69
C VAL A 34 9.90 -7.85 -2.85
N ALA A 35 10.53 -8.83 -3.49
CA ALA A 35 10.93 -10.07 -2.82
C ALA A 35 12.04 -9.83 -1.78
N GLU A 36 13.02 -8.97 -2.09
CA GLU A 36 14.19 -8.67 -1.24
C GLU A 36 13.84 -8.36 0.23
N ASN A 37 12.77 -7.59 0.46
CA ASN A 37 12.40 -7.10 1.79
C ASN A 37 10.93 -7.39 2.15
N ALA A 38 10.28 -8.30 1.41
CA ALA A 38 8.87 -8.66 1.56
C ALA A 38 7.93 -7.44 1.65
N ALA A 39 8.22 -6.40 0.87
CA ALA A 39 7.44 -5.17 0.87
C ALA A 39 6.44 -5.15 -0.28
N VAL A 40 5.26 -4.59 -0.05
CA VAL A 40 4.28 -4.31 -1.09
C VAL A 40 4.19 -2.81 -1.32
N TRP A 41 4.27 -2.39 -2.59
CA TRP A 41 4.00 -1.01 -2.96
C TRP A 41 2.50 -0.75 -2.96
N LEU A 42 2.06 0.08 -2.01
CA LEU A 42 0.72 0.63 -1.96
C LEU A 42 0.72 2.00 -2.62
N ASP A 43 0.02 2.11 -3.73
CA ASP A 43 -0.21 3.38 -4.41
C ASP A 43 -1.44 4.07 -3.81
N LEU A 44 -1.23 5.18 -3.11
CA LEU A 44 -2.25 5.88 -2.33
C LEU A 44 -2.54 7.28 -2.89
N ARG A 45 -2.24 7.50 -4.18
CA ARG A 45 -2.50 8.76 -4.88
C ARG A 45 -3.98 9.14 -4.87
N GLU A 46 -4.82 8.18 -5.24
CA GLU A 46 -6.28 8.33 -5.37
C GLU A 46 -7.05 7.98 -4.08
N THR A 47 -6.36 7.59 -3.00
CA THR A 47 -7.03 7.21 -1.75
C THR A 47 -7.34 8.45 -0.92
N LYS A 48 -8.63 8.73 -0.66
CA LYS A 48 -9.07 9.86 0.18
C LYS A 48 -8.39 9.87 1.54
N HIS A 49 -8.47 8.76 2.27
CA HIS A 49 -7.90 8.60 3.60
C HIS A 49 -6.73 7.62 3.60
N ARG A 50 -5.54 8.14 3.34
CA ARG A 50 -4.30 7.34 3.29
C ARG A 50 -4.00 6.60 4.60
N VAL A 51 -4.50 7.12 5.72
CA VAL A 51 -4.32 6.53 7.05
C VAL A 51 -4.90 5.12 7.16
N ILE A 52 -5.82 4.71 6.26
CA ILE A 52 -6.43 3.38 6.27
C ILE A 52 -5.40 2.23 6.24
N CYS A 53 -4.25 2.44 5.60
CA CYS A 53 -3.20 1.42 5.51
C CYS A 53 -2.40 1.24 6.80
N VAL A 54 -2.61 2.08 7.81
CA VAL A 54 -1.94 2.01 9.12
C VAL A 54 -2.91 2.00 10.29
N LEU A 55 -4.13 2.54 10.13
CA LEU A 55 -5.12 2.63 11.19
C LEU A 55 -5.92 1.35 11.38
N ALA A 56 -6.19 0.61 10.29
CA ALA A 56 -6.93 -0.64 10.38
C ALA A 56 -6.17 -1.67 11.24
N GLN A 57 -6.87 -2.37 12.14
CA GLN A 57 -6.21 -3.36 13.01
C GLN A 57 -5.61 -4.52 12.21
N HIS A 58 -6.24 -4.91 11.11
CA HIS A 58 -5.87 -6.03 10.26
C HIS A 58 -5.91 -5.63 8.79
N LEU A 59 -4.90 -6.05 8.03
CA LEU A 59 -4.82 -5.78 6.59
C LEU A 59 -4.80 -7.07 5.77
N ALA A 60 -5.56 -7.05 4.68
CA ALA A 60 -5.33 -7.89 3.51
C ALA A 60 -4.79 -7.01 2.38
N VAL A 61 -3.71 -7.45 1.75
CA VAL A 61 -3.21 -6.81 0.54
C VAL A 61 -3.24 -7.80 -0.60
N VAL A 62 -3.93 -7.46 -1.67
CA VAL A 62 -4.06 -8.30 -2.86
C VAL A 62 -3.07 -7.79 -3.92
N VAL A 63 -2.17 -8.67 -4.36
CA VAL A 63 -1.11 -8.36 -5.32
C VAL A 63 -1.15 -9.37 -6.47
N PRO A 64 -1.09 -8.94 -7.74
CA PRO A 64 -0.89 -9.88 -8.85
C PRO A 64 0.43 -10.61 -8.70
N ALA A 65 0.43 -11.95 -8.82
CA ALA A 65 1.64 -12.76 -8.70
C ALA A 65 2.68 -12.42 -9.77
N SER A 66 2.23 -11.96 -10.94
CA SER A 66 3.08 -11.48 -12.05
C SER A 66 3.80 -10.16 -11.74
N GLU A 67 3.37 -9.42 -10.71
CA GLU A 67 3.88 -8.10 -10.35
C GLU A 67 4.85 -8.16 -9.16
N ILE A 68 5.70 -9.18 -9.11
CA ILE A 68 6.76 -9.30 -8.10
C ILE A 68 8.10 -8.96 -8.74
N VAL A 69 8.83 -8.02 -8.15
CA VAL A 69 10.22 -7.68 -8.50
C VAL A 69 11.20 -8.28 -7.50
N ALA A 70 12.43 -8.51 -7.92
CA ALA A 70 13.44 -9.10 -7.06
C ALA A 70 13.95 -8.08 -6.03
N THR A 71 14.24 -6.85 -6.47
CA THR A 71 14.99 -5.87 -5.67
C THR A 71 14.31 -4.50 -5.56
N MET A 72 14.70 -3.74 -4.54
CA MET A 72 14.30 -2.33 -4.42
C MET A 72 14.80 -1.49 -5.61
N HIS A 73 15.93 -1.85 -6.21
CA HIS A 73 16.43 -1.14 -7.40
C HIS A 73 15.46 -1.26 -8.57
N GLU A 74 14.96 -2.48 -8.84
CA GLU A 74 13.91 -2.72 -9.84
C GLU A 74 12.60 -2.02 -9.47
N ALA A 75 12.23 -2.00 -8.19
CA ALA A 75 11.06 -1.28 -7.70
C ALA A 75 11.14 0.22 -8.00
N TYR A 76 12.25 0.87 -7.66
CA TYR A 76 12.46 2.30 -7.95
C TYR A 76 12.58 2.57 -9.44
N ALA A 77 13.17 1.67 -10.24
CA ALA A 77 13.15 1.78 -11.69
C ALA A 77 11.71 1.82 -12.22
N ARG A 78 10.82 0.94 -11.76
CA ARG A 78 9.39 0.98 -12.12
C ARG A 78 8.71 2.28 -11.70
N LEU A 79 8.95 2.76 -10.48
CA LEU A 79 8.35 4.01 -9.98
C LEU A 79 8.83 5.24 -10.72
N THR A 80 10.06 5.23 -11.24
CA THR A 80 10.65 6.37 -11.96
C THR A 80 10.38 6.35 -13.45
N GLN A 81 10.22 5.16 -14.05
CA GLN A 81 10.00 4.95 -15.48
C GLN A 81 8.53 4.81 -15.88
N ALA A 82 7.59 4.71 -14.93
CA ALA A 82 6.17 4.63 -15.26
C ALA A 82 5.78 5.87 -16.10
N PRO A 83 5.25 5.69 -17.32
CA PRO A 83 4.87 6.80 -18.17
C PRO A 83 3.79 7.63 -17.49
N VAL A 84 3.93 8.95 -17.55
CA VAL A 84 2.78 9.84 -17.33
C VAL A 84 1.77 9.50 -18.42
N ALA A 85 0.56 9.12 -18.03
CA ALA A 85 -0.52 8.86 -18.95
C ALA A 85 -1.08 10.17 -19.52
N ASP A 86 -0.22 11.00 -20.15
CA ASP A 86 -0.60 12.20 -20.92
C ASP A 86 0.49 12.49 -21.98
N ALA A 87 0.26 11.96 -23.19
CA ALA A 87 0.89 12.25 -24.49
C ALA A 87 1.84 11.18 -25.10
N PRO A 88 1.58 10.71 -26.35
CA PRO A 88 2.48 9.82 -27.07
C PRO A 88 3.75 10.56 -27.53
N GLY A 89 4.93 10.02 -27.18
CA GLY A 89 6.22 10.42 -27.78
C GLY A 89 7.15 11.29 -26.92
N SER A 90 6.88 11.49 -25.63
CA SER A 90 7.78 12.30 -24.77
C SER A 90 8.77 11.43 -23.98
N SER A 91 10.06 11.73 -24.12
CA SER A 91 11.09 11.48 -23.11
C SER A 91 10.89 12.42 -21.91
N GLY A 92 9.68 12.37 -21.33
CA GLY A 92 9.24 13.28 -20.28
C GLY A 92 10.06 13.12 -18.99
N PRO A 93 10.03 14.13 -18.10
CA PRO A 93 10.70 14.02 -16.81
C PRO A 93 10.16 12.80 -16.05
N PRO A 94 11.01 12.11 -15.26
CA PRO A 94 10.61 10.97 -14.45
C PRO A 94 9.41 11.29 -13.56
N LEU A 95 8.60 10.27 -13.26
CA LEU A 95 7.28 10.39 -12.59
C LEU A 95 7.30 11.27 -11.31
N PHE A 96 8.40 11.27 -10.56
CA PHE A 96 8.55 12.05 -9.33
C PHE A 96 8.57 13.58 -9.54
N LEU A 97 8.80 14.06 -10.77
CA LEU A 97 8.78 15.48 -11.13
C LEU A 97 7.45 15.92 -11.75
N THR A 98 6.62 14.98 -12.21
CA THR A 98 5.46 15.25 -13.07
C THR A 98 4.12 14.86 -12.45
N GLN A 99 4.11 13.98 -11.44
CA GLN A 99 2.91 13.71 -10.64
C GLN A 99 3.22 13.79 -9.15
N PRO A 100 2.72 14.82 -8.43
CA PRO A 100 2.72 14.78 -6.97
C PRO A 100 1.89 13.59 -6.51
N GLY A 101 2.53 12.64 -5.83
CA GLY A 101 1.88 11.42 -5.39
C GLY A 101 2.51 10.88 -4.11
N TYR A 102 1.73 10.07 -3.38
CA TYR A 102 2.17 9.39 -2.18
C TYR A 102 1.91 7.90 -2.34
N GLY A 103 2.91 7.10 -2.01
CA GLY A 103 2.78 5.67 -1.84
C GLY A 103 3.70 5.18 -0.74
N LEU A 104 3.46 3.96 -0.30
CA LEU A 104 4.13 3.35 0.85
C LEU A 104 4.62 1.97 0.45
N PHE A 105 5.86 1.65 0.80
CA PHE A 105 6.31 0.25 0.89
C PHE A 105 5.91 -0.31 2.24
N LEU A 106 4.90 -1.18 2.25
CA LEU A 106 4.43 -1.86 3.45
C LEU A 106 5.18 -3.20 3.58
N SER A 107 6.06 -3.33 4.58
CA SER A 107 6.77 -4.57 4.90
C SER A 107 6.27 -5.12 6.24
N GLY A 108 5.38 -6.11 6.18
CA GLY A 108 4.87 -6.82 7.35
C GLY A 108 3.90 -6.03 8.24
N PRO A 109 3.37 -6.66 9.30
CA PRO A 109 2.59 -6.00 10.34
C PRO A 109 3.48 -5.18 11.27
N SER A 110 2.89 -4.21 11.96
CA SER A 110 3.61 -3.37 12.93
C SER A 110 3.98 -4.18 14.17
N LYS A 111 5.28 -4.26 14.41
CA LYS A 111 5.90 -4.85 15.60
C LYS A 111 7.05 -3.95 16.02
N THR A 112 7.00 -3.40 17.22
CA THR A 112 8.04 -2.53 17.76
C THR A 112 8.39 -3.04 19.16
N ALA A 113 9.67 -3.15 19.48
CA ALA A 113 10.11 -3.41 20.84
C ALA A 113 10.60 -2.10 21.46
N ASP A 114 10.23 -1.82 22.71
CA ASP A 114 10.82 -0.71 23.45
C ASP A 114 12.27 -1.03 23.88
N ILE A 115 12.92 -0.09 24.56
CA ILE A 115 14.30 -0.27 25.06
C ILE A 115 14.41 -1.42 26.08
N GLU A 116 13.29 -1.80 26.71
CA GLU A 116 13.18 -2.91 27.65
C GLU A 116 12.94 -4.25 26.94
N GLN A 117 12.96 -4.26 25.60
CA GLN A 117 12.67 -5.42 24.76
C GLN A 117 11.23 -5.95 24.89
N SER A 118 10.32 -5.12 25.36
CA SER A 118 8.89 -5.43 25.40
C SER A 118 8.28 -5.27 24.02
N LEU A 119 7.77 -6.36 23.45
CA LEU A 119 7.18 -6.35 22.12
C LEU A 119 5.77 -5.75 22.16
N VAL A 120 5.59 -4.63 21.46
CA VAL A 120 4.30 -3.99 21.19
C VAL A 120 3.89 -4.28 19.76
N ILE A 121 2.70 -4.83 19.59
CA ILE A 121 2.12 -5.17 18.30
C ILE A 121 1.07 -4.13 17.94
N GLY A 122 1.20 -3.51 16.77
CA GLY A 122 0.22 -2.57 16.25
C GLY A 122 0.35 -1.11 16.70
N ALA A 123 1.46 -0.73 17.35
CA ALA A 123 1.64 0.66 17.81
C ALA A 123 1.74 1.67 16.66
N HIS A 124 2.30 1.26 15.52
CA HIS A 124 2.61 2.14 14.39
C HIS A 124 1.97 1.65 13.07
N GLY A 125 0.99 0.76 13.13
CA GLY A 125 0.38 0.15 11.95
C GLY A 125 -0.49 -1.06 12.30
N ALA A 126 -0.91 -1.81 11.29
CA ALA A 126 -1.76 -2.99 11.51
C ALA A 126 -1.09 -4.07 12.37
N ARG A 127 -1.88 -4.74 13.20
CA ARG A 127 -1.46 -5.83 14.09
C ARG A 127 -1.17 -7.12 13.32
N SER A 128 -1.84 -7.31 12.18
CA SER A 128 -1.59 -8.41 11.24
C SER A 128 -1.69 -7.96 9.79
N LEU A 129 -0.92 -8.61 8.92
CA LEU A 129 -0.96 -8.43 7.48
C LEU A 129 -1.03 -9.80 6.83
N THR A 130 -2.00 -9.98 5.93
CA THR A 130 -2.08 -11.12 5.01
C THR A 130 -1.89 -10.61 3.59
N VAL A 131 -0.97 -11.22 2.84
CA VAL A 131 -0.75 -10.89 1.42
C VAL A 131 -1.31 -12.02 0.57
N PHE A 132 -2.25 -11.68 -0.31
CA PHE A 132 -2.82 -12.60 -1.29
C PHE A 132 -2.14 -12.38 -2.63
N LEU A 133 -1.39 -13.38 -3.09
CA LEU A 133 -0.90 -13.43 -4.46
C LEU A 133 -1.98 -14.07 -5.33
N VAL A 134 -2.41 -13.35 -6.36
CA VAL A 134 -3.47 -13.81 -7.27
C VAL A 134 -2.93 -13.92 -8.68
N GLU A 135 -3.30 -15.00 -9.36
CA GLU A 135 -3.12 -15.14 -10.81
C GLU A 135 -4.17 -14.25 -11.51
N ALA A 136 -3.80 -13.65 -12.64
CA ALA A 136 -4.71 -12.84 -13.46
C ALA A 136 -5.65 -13.71 -14.30
#